data_AF-A0A924Z8F8-F1
#
_entry.id   AF-A0A924Z8F8-F1
#
_cell.length_a   1.000
_cell.length_b   1.000
_cell.length_c   1.000
_cell.angle_alpha   90.00
_cell.angle_beta   90.00
_cell.angle_gamma   90.00
#
_symmetry.space_group_name_H-M   'P 1'
#
loop_
_entity.id
_entity.type
_entity.pdbx_description
1 polymer ?
#
loop_
_entity_poly.entity_id
_entity_poly.type
_entity_poly.pdbx_seq_one_letter_code
_entity_poly.pdbx_strand_id
1 'polypeptide(L)'
;IDEASSMVRLRHSYQSLAKALKKELRQVTQAKQATVEAQDFVEAGKLRDREIELEAQIQAARSTKAGEAAPTISPIVTEEDIAQVVSSWTSIPVNKLTESESALLLHLEDTLHERIVGQQEAVTAVSRAIKRARVGLQSPDRPIASFIFSGPTGVGKTELAKALAANVFGSEDAMIRLDMSEFMESHTVSKLIGSPPGYVGYDEGGQLTEAVRRKPYTVILFDEIEKAHPDVYNMLLQLLDEGHLTDAKGRTVSFKNTLLIMTSNLGSKAIEKGGSGLGFEISSETQESAQYSRIRNQVNDELKNYFRPEFLNRLDEIIVFRQLTRDEVTQIADLLIREAADRLNEQGIGLEVSDRFKARVVVEGYNPSYGARPLRRAISRLLEDSLAEALLSGRIQSGDVAIVDIDEDGQVQVSRKQSKVVEMAA
;
A
#
# COMPACT_ATOMS: atom_id res chain seq x y z
N ILE A 1 -12.34 13.23 -23.94
CA ILE A 1 -11.82 13.35 -25.32
C ILE A 1 -11.09 14.67 -25.53
N ASP A 2 -11.68 15.82 -25.17
CA ASP A 2 -11.03 17.13 -25.36
C ASP A 2 -9.70 17.25 -24.59
N GLU A 3 -9.68 16.87 -23.31
CA GLU A 3 -8.45 16.93 -22.51
C GLU A 3 -7.36 15.96 -23.00
N ALA A 4 -7.74 14.76 -23.45
CA ALA A 4 -6.82 13.83 -24.12
C ALA A 4 -6.29 14.43 -25.43
N SER A 5 -7.13 15.11 -26.21
CA SER A 5 -6.73 15.80 -27.44
C SER A 5 -5.74 16.93 -27.16
N SER A 6 -5.96 17.68 -26.06
CA SER A 6 -5.05 18.72 -25.58
C SER A 6 -3.69 18.14 -25.15
N MET A 7 -3.69 17.07 -24.36
CA MET A 7 -2.48 16.36 -23.92
C MET A 7 -1.65 15.84 -25.10
N VAL A 8 -2.28 15.16 -26.06
CA VAL A 8 -1.60 14.60 -27.24
C VAL A 8 -1.05 15.73 -28.13
N ARG A 9 -1.81 16.82 -28.32
CA ARG A 9 -1.33 18.02 -29.03
C ARG A 9 -0.13 18.65 -28.34
N LEU A 10 -0.12 18.73 -27.01
CA LEU A 10 1.01 19.24 -26.24
C LEU A 10 2.25 18.35 -26.45
N ARG A 11 2.15 17.02 -26.24
CA ARG A 11 3.26 16.06 -26.49
C ARG A 11 3.87 16.24 -27.89
N HIS A 12 3.03 16.28 -28.92
CA HIS A 12 3.49 16.47 -30.31
C HIS A 12 4.07 17.88 -30.57
N SER A 13 3.57 18.92 -29.90
CA SER A 13 4.13 20.28 -29.99
C SER A 13 5.56 20.36 -29.43
N TYR A 14 5.82 19.66 -28.31
CA TYR A 14 7.13 19.62 -27.65
C TYR A 14 8.17 18.79 -28.42
N GLN A 15 7.76 17.75 -29.15
CA GLN A 15 8.66 16.88 -29.93
C GLN A 15 9.12 17.47 -31.28
N SER A 16 8.70 18.69 -31.64
CA SER A 16 9.16 19.30 -32.89
C SER A 16 10.62 19.76 -32.78
N LEU A 17 11.52 19.09 -33.53
CA LEU A 17 12.94 19.46 -33.70
C LEU A 17 13.13 20.96 -33.94
N ALA A 18 12.22 21.57 -34.71
CA ALA A 18 12.21 23.00 -35.01
C ALA A 18 12.02 23.92 -33.79
N LYS A 19 11.39 23.47 -32.71
CA LYS A 19 11.21 24.27 -31.48
C LYS A 19 12.43 24.21 -30.57
N ALA A 20 13.12 23.07 -30.52
CA ALA A 20 14.41 22.93 -29.83
C ALA A 20 15.50 23.79 -30.49
N LEU A 21 15.64 23.69 -31.82
CA LEU A 21 16.58 24.53 -32.59
C LEU A 21 16.29 26.03 -32.45
N LYS A 22 15.01 26.43 -32.40
CA LYS A 22 14.63 27.83 -32.13
C LYS A 22 14.97 28.29 -30.71
N LYS A 23 14.94 27.41 -29.72
CA LYS A 23 15.35 27.74 -28.35
C LYS A 23 16.86 27.94 -28.27
N GLU A 24 17.62 27.05 -28.90
CA GLU A 24 19.08 27.14 -29.00
C GLU A 24 19.50 28.41 -29.77
N LEU A 25 18.86 28.71 -30.90
CA LEU A 25 19.10 29.94 -31.66
C LEU A 25 18.94 31.19 -30.79
N ARG A 26 17.86 31.28 -30.00
CA ARG A 26 17.65 32.42 -29.08
C ARG A 26 18.77 32.57 -28.04
N GLN A 27 19.27 31.46 -27.51
CA GLN A 27 20.37 31.48 -26.53
C GLN A 27 21.67 31.94 -27.19
N VAL A 28 21.96 31.44 -28.39
CA VAL A 28 23.15 31.83 -29.17
C VAL A 28 23.08 33.31 -29.56
N THR A 29 21.93 33.81 -30.01
CA THR A 29 21.77 35.24 -30.35
C THR A 29 21.95 36.15 -29.12
N GLN A 30 21.43 35.76 -27.94
CA GLN A 30 21.65 36.51 -26.70
C GLN A 30 23.11 36.48 -26.24
N ALA A 31 23.75 35.31 -26.29
CA ALA A 31 25.17 35.16 -25.96
C ALA A 31 26.04 35.99 -26.90
N LYS A 32 25.74 35.99 -28.21
CA LYS A 32 26.43 36.80 -29.21
C LYS A 32 26.33 38.28 -28.88
N GLN A 33 25.12 38.76 -28.58
CA GLN A 33 24.90 40.16 -28.21
C GLN A 33 25.73 40.57 -26.97
N ALA A 34 25.75 39.72 -25.93
CA ALA A 34 26.56 39.96 -24.74
C ALA A 34 28.07 39.94 -25.03
N THR A 35 28.57 39.05 -25.88
CA THR A 35 29.99 39.02 -26.28
C THR A 35 30.41 40.22 -27.12
N VAL A 36 29.51 40.75 -27.96
CA VAL A 36 29.74 41.98 -28.73
C VAL A 36 29.82 43.19 -27.80
N GLU A 37 28.95 43.26 -26.79
CA GLU A 37 28.98 44.31 -25.76
C GLU A 37 30.26 44.24 -24.92
N ALA A 38 30.78 43.04 -24.67
CA ALA A 38 32.05 42.79 -23.98
C ALA A 38 33.31 42.99 -24.87
N GLN A 39 33.14 43.38 -26.15
CA GLN A 39 34.21 43.58 -27.14
C GLN A 39 35.07 42.34 -27.45
N ASP A 40 34.57 41.13 -27.17
CA ASP A 40 35.22 39.87 -27.58
C ASP A 40 34.76 39.46 -28.98
N PHE A 41 35.42 40.03 -29.98
CA PHE A 41 35.07 39.83 -31.39
C PHE A 41 35.41 38.44 -31.92
N VAL A 42 36.31 37.69 -31.25
CA VAL A 42 36.69 36.33 -31.65
C VAL A 42 35.58 35.35 -31.28
N GLU A 43 35.08 35.40 -30.05
CA GLU A 43 33.95 34.57 -29.62
C GLU A 43 32.64 34.99 -30.29
N ALA A 44 32.42 36.29 -30.51
CA ALA A 44 31.26 36.76 -31.28
C ALA A 44 31.23 36.21 -32.72
N GLY A 45 32.41 36.02 -33.33
CA GLY A 45 32.55 35.37 -34.64
C GLY A 45 32.08 33.92 -34.63
N LYS A 46 32.51 33.12 -33.64
CA LYS A 46 32.09 31.73 -33.48
C LYS A 46 30.59 31.59 -33.24
N LEU A 47 30.01 32.46 -32.40
CA LEU A 47 28.58 32.47 -32.13
C LEU A 47 27.75 32.89 -33.35
N ARG A 48 28.28 33.77 -34.21
CA ARG A 48 27.67 34.11 -35.49
C ARG A 48 27.66 32.92 -36.45
N ASP A 49 28.76 32.19 -36.56
CA ASP A 49 28.83 31.01 -37.43
C ASP A 49 27.85 29.92 -36.94
N ARG A 50 27.74 29.73 -35.61
CA ARG A 50 26.76 28.83 -35.01
C ARG A 50 25.32 29.28 -35.22
N GLU A 51 25.04 30.57 -35.17
CA GLU A 51 23.72 31.14 -35.47
C GLU A 51 23.32 30.85 -36.92
N ILE A 52 24.23 31.06 -37.88
CA ILE A 52 24.01 30.76 -39.31
C ILE A 52 23.77 29.26 -39.50
N GLU A 53 24.53 28.41 -38.82
CA GLU A 53 24.35 26.95 -38.87
C GLU A 53 22.96 26.55 -38.34
N LEU A 54 22.53 27.10 -37.21
CA LEU A 54 21.21 26.84 -36.62
C LEU A 54 20.08 27.36 -37.50
N GLU A 55 20.23 28.54 -38.12
CA GLU A 55 19.27 29.05 -39.10
C GLU A 55 19.15 28.15 -40.33
N ALA A 56 20.29 27.68 -40.86
CA ALA A 56 20.32 26.73 -41.97
C ALA A 56 19.68 25.38 -41.59
N GLN A 57 19.92 24.87 -40.38
CA GLN A 57 19.27 23.66 -39.87
C GLN A 57 17.76 23.84 -39.69
N ILE A 58 17.30 25.00 -39.21
CA ILE A 58 15.87 25.33 -39.09
C ILE A 58 15.22 25.43 -40.48
N GLN A 59 15.92 26.01 -41.46
CA GLN A 59 15.44 26.13 -42.83
C GLN A 59 15.40 24.77 -43.52
N ALA A 60 16.41 23.92 -43.32
CA ALA A 60 16.46 22.54 -43.81
C ALA A 60 15.36 21.67 -43.19
N ALA A 61 15.11 21.82 -41.89
CA ALA A 61 14.01 21.15 -41.18
C ALA A 61 12.62 21.66 -41.60
N ARG A 62 12.54 22.86 -42.20
CA ARG A 62 11.31 23.42 -42.80
C ARG A 62 11.13 22.98 -44.26
N SER A 63 12.20 22.88 -45.04
CA SER A 63 12.14 22.47 -46.45
C SER A 63 11.92 20.97 -46.61
N THR A 64 12.47 20.13 -45.73
CA THR A 64 12.11 18.69 -45.63
C THR A 64 10.63 18.47 -45.33
N LYS A 65 9.92 19.46 -44.75
CA LYS A 65 8.46 19.43 -44.56
C LYS A 65 7.65 20.01 -45.72
N ALA A 66 8.28 20.67 -46.70
CA ALA A 66 7.58 21.33 -47.80
C ALA A 66 7.66 20.57 -49.15
N GLY A 67 8.60 19.62 -49.28
CA GLY A 67 8.83 18.86 -50.52
C GLY A 67 8.00 17.59 -50.69
N GLU A 68 7.41 17.08 -49.61
CA GLU A 68 6.40 16.03 -49.66
C GLU A 68 5.16 16.60 -48.97
N ALA A 69 3.98 16.39 -49.56
CA ALA A 69 2.73 16.48 -48.83
C ALA A 69 2.72 15.36 -47.78
N ALA A 70 3.58 15.47 -46.76
CA ALA A 70 3.48 14.67 -45.56
C ALA A 70 2.07 14.95 -45.03
N PRO A 71 1.23 13.93 -44.85
CA PRO A 71 -0.08 14.15 -44.25
C PRO A 71 0.19 14.92 -42.97
N THR A 72 -0.53 16.01 -42.73
CA THR A 72 -0.66 16.56 -41.39
C THR A 72 -1.07 15.38 -40.52
N ILE A 73 -0.11 14.71 -39.87
CA ILE A 73 -0.36 13.68 -38.87
C ILE A 73 -0.98 14.47 -37.73
N SER A 74 -2.29 14.65 -37.84
CA SER A 74 -3.10 15.18 -36.77
C SER A 74 -2.94 14.13 -35.68
N PRO A 75 -2.39 14.49 -34.51
CA PRO A 75 -2.22 13.53 -33.43
C PRO A 75 -3.54 12.81 -33.19
N ILE A 76 -3.52 11.49 -33.36
CA ILE A 76 -4.70 10.66 -33.13
C ILE A 76 -4.71 10.34 -31.65
N VAL A 77 -5.80 10.69 -30.98
CA VAL A 77 -6.02 10.28 -29.60
C VAL A 77 -6.27 8.78 -29.60
N THR A 78 -5.42 8.04 -28.90
CA THR A 78 -5.55 6.59 -28.71
C THR A 78 -6.40 6.26 -27.47
N GLU A 79 -6.82 5.00 -27.33
CA GLU A 79 -7.47 4.53 -26.10
C GLU A 79 -6.58 4.73 -24.87
N GLU A 80 -5.27 4.55 -25.02
CA GLU A 80 -4.28 4.75 -23.96
C GLU A 80 -4.19 6.22 -23.52
N ASP A 81 -4.29 7.17 -24.46
CA ASP A 81 -4.33 8.60 -24.13
C ASP A 81 -5.60 8.98 -23.34
N ILE A 82 -6.75 8.40 -23.71
CA ILE A 82 -8.00 8.60 -22.96
C ILE A 82 -7.87 8.01 -21.56
N ALA A 83 -7.33 6.80 -21.47
CA ALA A 83 -7.21 6.07 -20.23
C ALA A 83 -6.17 6.72 -19.29
N GLN A 84 -5.09 7.31 -19.80
CA GLN A 84 -4.15 8.12 -19.00
C GLN A 84 -4.84 9.34 -18.37
N VAL A 85 -5.66 10.07 -19.13
CA VAL A 85 -6.40 11.24 -18.62
C VAL A 85 -7.44 10.84 -17.58
N VAL A 86 -8.22 9.79 -17.86
CA VAL A 86 -9.23 9.28 -16.91
C VAL A 86 -8.57 8.78 -15.63
N SER A 87 -7.44 8.09 -15.73
CA SER A 87 -6.68 7.63 -14.55
C SER A 87 -6.18 8.80 -13.71
N SER A 88 -5.70 9.87 -14.35
CA SER A 88 -5.26 11.09 -13.66
C SER A 88 -6.41 11.77 -12.90
N TRP A 89 -7.59 11.89 -13.51
CA TRP A 89 -8.75 12.52 -12.85
C TRP A 89 -9.34 11.68 -11.72
N THR A 90 -9.43 10.37 -11.93
CA THR A 90 -10.18 9.49 -11.03
C THR A 90 -9.29 8.80 -10.00
N SER A 91 -7.97 8.85 -10.17
CA SER A 91 -7.00 8.02 -9.45
C SER A 91 -7.23 6.51 -9.59
N ILE A 92 -8.09 6.09 -10.52
CA ILE A 92 -8.36 4.68 -10.84
C ILE A 92 -7.55 4.32 -12.07
N PRO A 93 -6.65 3.31 -12.02
CA PRO A 93 -5.97 2.82 -13.20
C PRO A 93 -6.98 2.23 -14.18
N VAL A 94 -7.20 2.88 -15.33
CA VAL A 94 -8.13 2.41 -16.38
C VAL A 94 -7.43 1.82 -17.60
N ASN A 95 -6.09 1.83 -17.64
CA ASN A 95 -5.35 1.12 -18.68
C ASN A 95 -5.54 -0.40 -18.50
N LYS A 96 -5.43 -1.17 -19.59
CA LYS A 96 -5.11 -2.60 -19.48
C LYS A 96 -3.88 -2.72 -18.59
N LEU A 97 -3.88 -3.71 -17.69
CA LEU A 97 -2.75 -4.10 -16.83
C LEU A 97 -1.42 -3.70 -17.48
N THR A 98 -0.76 -2.68 -16.92
CA THR A 98 0.55 -2.26 -17.44
C THR A 98 1.53 -3.42 -17.24
N GLU A 99 2.63 -3.45 -18.00
CA GLU A 99 3.67 -4.46 -17.76
C GLU A 99 4.18 -4.41 -16.31
N SER A 100 4.28 -3.21 -15.74
CA SER A 100 4.65 -3.00 -14.33
C SER A 100 3.63 -3.55 -13.34
N GLU A 101 2.32 -3.32 -13.54
CA GLU A 101 1.26 -3.85 -12.67
C GLU A 101 1.15 -5.37 -12.81
N SER A 102 1.34 -5.90 -14.02
CA SER A 102 1.36 -7.35 -14.27
C SER A 102 2.51 -8.03 -13.54
N ALA A 103 3.72 -7.47 -13.63
CA ALA A 103 4.90 -7.99 -12.91
C ALA A 103 4.68 -7.93 -11.39
N LEU A 104 4.17 -6.81 -10.88
CA LEU A 104 3.84 -6.64 -9.47
C LEU A 104 2.82 -7.69 -9.00
N LEU A 105 1.74 -7.90 -9.75
CA LEU A 105 0.71 -8.88 -9.37
C LEU A 105 1.23 -10.31 -9.42
N LEU A 106 2.10 -10.65 -10.38
CA LEU A 106 2.72 -11.97 -10.46
C LEU A 106 3.51 -12.29 -9.18
N HIS A 107 4.27 -11.32 -8.67
CA HIS A 107 5.10 -11.44 -7.48
C HIS A 107 4.44 -10.95 -6.17
N LEU A 108 3.13 -10.66 -6.20
CA LEU A 108 2.41 -10.10 -5.06
C LEU A 108 2.57 -10.92 -3.77
N GLU A 109 2.59 -12.25 -3.88
CA GLU A 109 2.76 -13.13 -2.71
C GLU A 109 4.13 -12.92 -2.05
N ASP A 110 5.18 -12.87 -2.86
CA ASP A 110 6.56 -12.66 -2.40
C ASP A 110 6.69 -11.28 -1.74
N THR A 111 6.18 -10.23 -2.41
CA THR A 111 6.22 -8.86 -1.89
C THR A 111 5.44 -8.70 -0.59
N LEU A 112 4.30 -9.39 -0.45
CA LEU A 112 3.55 -9.39 0.81
C LEU A 112 4.34 -10.09 1.93
N HIS A 113 5.07 -11.16 1.63
CA HIS A 113 5.88 -11.88 2.62
C HIS A 113 7.13 -11.13 3.11
N GLU A 114 7.56 -10.07 2.42
CA GLU A 114 8.60 -9.16 2.94
C GLU A 114 8.15 -8.49 4.25
N ARG A 115 6.84 -8.32 4.43
CA ARG A 115 6.22 -7.68 5.61
C ARG A 115 5.39 -8.64 6.45
N ILE A 116 4.72 -9.60 5.82
CA ILE A 116 3.82 -10.54 6.46
C ILE A 116 4.54 -11.85 6.72
N VAL A 117 4.91 -12.04 7.98
CA VAL A 117 5.55 -13.26 8.45
C VAL A 117 4.51 -14.35 8.72
N GLY A 118 4.78 -15.55 8.21
CA GLY A 118 3.87 -16.68 8.32
C GLY A 118 2.61 -16.49 7.47
N GLN A 119 1.50 -17.09 7.91
CA GLN A 119 0.18 -16.92 7.28
C GLN A 119 0.15 -17.20 5.77
N GLN A 120 0.93 -18.19 5.31
CA GLN A 120 1.10 -18.52 3.90
C GLN A 120 -0.25 -18.71 3.18
N GLU A 121 -1.18 -19.42 3.80
CA GLU A 121 -2.49 -19.70 3.21
C GLU A 121 -3.32 -18.43 3.03
N ALA A 122 -3.19 -17.46 3.94
CA ALA A 122 -3.88 -16.17 3.85
C ALA A 122 -3.32 -15.32 2.71
N VAL A 123 -1.99 -15.18 2.65
CA VAL A 123 -1.30 -14.39 1.62
C VAL A 123 -1.57 -14.97 0.23
N THR A 124 -1.45 -16.30 0.07
CA THR A 124 -1.72 -16.98 -1.20
C THR A 124 -3.20 -16.86 -1.62
N ALA A 125 -4.15 -17.02 -0.70
CA ALA A 125 -5.58 -16.93 -1.05
C ALA A 125 -5.97 -15.50 -1.48
N VAL A 126 -5.51 -14.49 -0.74
CA VAL A 126 -5.74 -13.07 -1.09
C VAL A 126 -5.11 -12.73 -2.43
N SER A 127 -3.85 -13.11 -2.65
CA SER A 127 -3.15 -12.81 -3.89
C SER A 127 -3.83 -13.47 -5.10
N ARG A 128 -4.31 -14.71 -4.97
CA ARG A 128 -5.09 -15.38 -6.02
C ARG A 128 -6.39 -14.65 -6.33
N ALA A 129 -7.14 -14.21 -5.31
CA ALA A 129 -8.38 -13.49 -5.51
C ALA A 129 -8.16 -12.13 -6.22
N ILE A 130 -7.13 -11.38 -5.83
CA ILE A 130 -6.77 -10.11 -6.48
C ILE A 130 -6.30 -10.33 -7.93
N LYS A 131 -5.49 -11.37 -8.18
CA LYS A 131 -5.08 -11.76 -9.55
C LYS A 131 -6.32 -12.04 -10.41
N ARG A 132 -7.30 -12.81 -9.92
CA ARG A 132 -8.57 -13.11 -10.64
C ARG A 132 -9.35 -11.84 -10.98
N ALA A 133 -9.46 -10.91 -10.03
CA ALA A 133 -10.12 -9.64 -10.22
C ALA A 133 -9.51 -8.85 -11.38
N ARG A 134 -8.17 -8.75 -11.38
CA ARG A 134 -7.40 -7.91 -12.30
C ARG A 134 -7.40 -8.41 -13.73
N VAL A 135 -7.47 -9.73 -13.93
CA VAL A 135 -7.59 -10.32 -15.27
C VAL A 135 -9.02 -10.34 -15.80
N GLY A 136 -9.98 -9.71 -15.09
CA GLY A 136 -11.37 -9.59 -15.53
C GLY A 136 -12.18 -10.88 -15.42
N LEU A 137 -11.76 -11.82 -14.57
CA LEU A 137 -12.50 -13.07 -14.33
C LEU A 137 -13.61 -12.93 -13.27
N GLN A 138 -13.77 -11.75 -12.68
CA GLN A 138 -14.84 -11.42 -11.73
C GLN A 138 -15.88 -10.47 -12.35
N SER A 139 -17.05 -10.39 -11.71
CA SER A 139 -18.13 -9.50 -12.13
C SER A 139 -17.68 -8.03 -12.05
N PRO A 140 -17.89 -7.22 -13.10
CA PRO A 140 -17.58 -5.79 -13.09
C PRO A 140 -18.52 -4.97 -12.19
N ASP A 141 -19.60 -5.58 -11.70
CA ASP A 141 -20.57 -4.92 -10.82
C ASP A 141 -20.25 -5.09 -9.34
N ARG A 142 -19.15 -5.77 -9.00
CA ARG A 142 -18.76 -6.04 -7.62
C ARG A 142 -17.44 -5.34 -7.28
N PRO A 143 -17.12 -5.16 -5.99
CA PRO A 143 -15.79 -4.75 -5.55
C PRO A 143 -14.68 -5.65 -6.13
N ILE A 144 -13.44 -5.15 -6.15
CA ILE A 144 -12.28 -5.89 -6.69
C ILE A 144 -12.15 -7.24 -5.99
N ALA A 145 -12.24 -7.26 -4.67
CA ALA A 145 -12.43 -8.48 -3.92
C ALA A 145 -13.01 -8.16 -2.55
N SER A 146 -13.58 -9.18 -1.92
CA SER A 146 -14.20 -9.10 -0.62
C SER A 146 -13.78 -10.27 0.26
N PHE A 147 -13.21 -9.96 1.42
CA PHE A 147 -12.65 -10.94 2.33
C PHE A 147 -13.19 -10.77 3.74
N ILE A 148 -13.35 -11.90 4.44
CA ILE A 148 -13.37 -11.90 5.89
C ILE A 148 -12.09 -12.56 6.42
N PHE A 149 -11.36 -11.83 7.26
CA PHE A 149 -10.15 -12.25 7.93
C PHE A 149 -10.51 -12.68 9.34
N SER A 150 -10.56 -13.98 9.59
CA SER A 150 -10.91 -14.56 10.89
C SER A 150 -9.66 -15.13 11.57
N GLY A 151 -9.49 -14.83 12.86
CA GLY A 151 -8.42 -15.41 13.67
C GLY A 151 -8.21 -14.68 15.00
N PRO A 152 -7.24 -15.10 15.83
CA PRO A 152 -6.94 -14.44 17.10
C PRO A 152 -6.47 -12.99 16.92
N THR A 153 -6.35 -12.26 18.04
CA THR A 153 -5.80 -10.90 18.00
C THR A 153 -4.28 -10.93 17.80
N GLY A 154 -3.75 -9.94 17.09
CA GLY A 154 -2.29 -9.76 16.94
C GLY A 154 -1.59 -10.78 16.03
N VAL A 155 -2.31 -11.48 15.16
CA VAL A 155 -1.75 -12.48 14.22
C VAL A 155 -1.48 -11.94 12.80
N GLY A 156 -1.77 -10.66 12.53
CA GLY A 156 -1.45 -10.00 11.25
C GLY A 156 -2.63 -9.66 10.33
N LYS A 157 -3.88 -9.80 10.78
CA LYS A 157 -5.09 -9.47 9.96
C LYS A 157 -5.06 -8.04 9.40
N THR A 158 -4.93 -7.05 10.27
CA THR A 158 -4.85 -5.63 9.89
C THR A 158 -3.55 -5.30 9.17
N GLU A 159 -2.47 -6.03 9.48
CA GLU A 159 -1.17 -5.81 8.84
C GLU A 159 -1.20 -6.24 7.37
N LEU A 160 -1.85 -7.37 7.06
CA LEU A 160 -2.07 -7.80 5.68
C LEU A 160 -2.92 -6.77 4.91
N ALA A 161 -3.94 -6.18 5.54
CA ALA A 161 -4.75 -5.13 4.90
C ALA A 161 -3.90 -3.89 4.54
N LYS A 162 -3.01 -3.45 5.43
CA LYS A 162 -2.07 -2.35 5.16
C LYS A 162 -1.06 -2.70 4.07
N ALA A 163 -0.50 -3.91 4.11
CA ALA A 163 0.41 -4.39 3.09
C ALA A 163 -0.25 -4.43 1.70
N LEU A 164 -1.54 -4.79 1.62
CA LEU A 164 -2.30 -4.73 0.37
C LEU A 164 -2.55 -3.29 -0.09
N ALA A 165 -2.85 -2.35 0.82
CA ALA A 165 -2.99 -0.95 0.48
C ALA A 165 -1.69 -0.38 -0.11
N ALA A 166 -0.55 -0.66 0.54
CA ALA A 166 0.76 -0.23 0.06
C ALA A 166 1.11 -0.82 -1.31
N ASN A 167 0.94 -2.14 -1.49
CA ASN A 167 1.40 -2.82 -2.70
C ASN A 167 0.43 -2.69 -3.87
N VAL A 168 -0.88 -2.79 -3.66
CA VAL A 168 -1.88 -2.80 -4.75
C VAL A 168 -2.41 -1.39 -5.05
N PHE A 169 -2.47 -0.53 -4.03
CA PHE A 169 -3.01 0.82 -4.14
C PHE A 169 -1.94 1.92 -4.01
N GLY A 170 -0.67 1.52 -3.85
CA GLY A 170 0.51 2.40 -3.87
C GLY A 170 0.81 3.12 -2.56
N SER A 171 -0.06 3.03 -1.54
CA SER A 171 0.17 3.68 -0.25
C SER A 171 -0.66 3.02 0.86
N GLU A 172 -0.12 2.96 2.08
CA GLU A 172 -0.89 2.58 3.27
C GLU A 172 -2.05 3.54 3.54
N ASP A 173 -1.93 4.81 3.14
CA ASP A 173 -2.98 5.84 3.27
C ASP A 173 -4.13 5.63 2.28
N ALA A 174 -4.01 4.67 1.35
CA ALA A 174 -5.09 4.18 0.51
C ALA A 174 -5.90 3.09 1.23
N MET A 175 -6.12 3.26 2.54
CA MET A 175 -6.96 2.41 3.36
C MET A 175 -7.91 3.28 4.20
N ILE A 176 -9.20 3.01 4.08
CA ILE A 176 -10.24 3.56 4.96
C ILE A 176 -10.50 2.51 6.04
N ARG A 177 -10.21 2.83 7.29
CA ARG A 177 -10.46 1.95 8.43
C ARG A 177 -11.68 2.42 9.20
N LEU A 178 -12.60 1.49 9.48
CA LEU A 178 -13.80 1.70 10.27
C LEU A 178 -13.83 0.65 11.39
N ASP A 179 -13.86 1.11 12.65
CA ASP A 179 -14.03 0.22 13.81
C ASP A 179 -15.52 -0.05 14.02
N MET A 180 -15.94 -1.31 13.87
CA MET A 180 -17.35 -1.68 13.96
C MET A 180 -17.90 -1.60 15.38
N SER A 181 -17.05 -1.46 16.40
CA SER A 181 -17.47 -1.14 17.75
C SER A 181 -18.08 0.28 17.86
N GLU A 182 -17.73 1.20 16.96
CA GLU A 182 -18.37 2.53 16.89
C GLU A 182 -19.77 2.49 16.27
N PHE A 183 -20.12 1.36 15.64
CA PHE A 183 -21.36 1.16 14.89
C PHE A 183 -22.27 0.09 15.51
N MET A 184 -22.19 -0.09 16.84
CA MET A 184 -22.99 -1.07 17.60
C MET A 184 -24.48 -0.69 17.70
N GLU A 185 -24.81 0.59 17.51
CA GLU A 185 -26.17 1.11 17.68
C GLU A 185 -26.78 1.54 16.34
N SER A 186 -28.08 1.31 16.14
CA SER A 186 -28.76 1.62 14.86
C SER A 186 -28.58 3.07 14.40
N HIS A 187 -28.60 4.04 15.33
CA HIS A 187 -28.47 5.46 15.01
C HIS A 187 -27.04 5.86 14.59
N THR A 188 -26.03 5.04 14.89
CA THR A 188 -24.63 5.29 14.48
C THR A 188 -24.37 4.81 13.05
N VAL A 189 -25.17 3.87 12.54
CA VAL A 189 -25.07 3.35 11.17
C VAL A 189 -25.32 4.45 10.14
N SER A 190 -26.20 5.41 10.44
CA SER A 190 -26.42 6.57 9.56
C SER A 190 -25.14 7.40 9.37
N LYS A 191 -24.16 7.37 10.27
CA LYS A 191 -22.88 8.07 10.06
C LYS A 191 -22.09 7.50 8.88
N LEU A 192 -22.29 6.23 8.50
CA LEU A 192 -21.59 5.62 7.35
C LEU A 192 -22.09 6.17 6.01
N ILE A 193 -23.40 6.36 5.87
CA ILE A 193 -24.06 6.76 4.62
C ILE A 193 -24.60 8.20 4.61
N GLY A 194 -24.66 8.83 5.78
CA GLY A 194 -25.22 10.15 6.02
C GLY A 194 -26.54 10.09 6.80
N SER A 195 -26.82 11.14 7.58
CA SER A 195 -28.12 11.33 8.21
C SER A 195 -29.20 11.63 7.16
N PRO A 196 -30.47 11.21 7.35
CA PRO A 196 -31.58 11.59 6.46
C PRO A 196 -31.90 13.09 6.49
N PRO A 197 -32.62 13.63 5.48
CA PRO A 197 -33.09 15.01 5.49
C PRO A 197 -33.86 15.35 6.77
N GLY A 198 -33.48 16.44 7.44
CA GLY A 198 -34.11 16.90 8.68
C GLY A 198 -33.43 16.45 9.99
N TYR A 199 -32.36 15.66 9.92
CA TYR A 199 -31.55 15.26 11.08
C TYR A 199 -30.23 16.06 11.15
N VAL A 200 -29.68 16.22 12.35
CA VAL A 200 -28.36 16.82 12.57
C VAL A 200 -27.29 16.00 11.82
N GLY A 201 -26.39 16.69 11.12
CA GLY A 201 -25.35 16.04 10.29
C GLY A 201 -25.80 15.68 8.87
N TYR A 202 -27.03 16.04 8.44
CA TYR A 202 -27.47 15.84 7.05
C TYR A 202 -26.48 16.44 6.04
N ASP A 203 -25.91 17.60 6.33
CA ASP A 203 -25.01 18.29 5.41
C ASP A 203 -23.61 17.67 5.31
N GLU A 204 -23.18 16.89 6.31
CA GLU A 204 -21.81 16.35 6.40
C GLU A 204 -21.56 15.13 5.49
N GLY A 205 -22.63 14.49 4.99
CA GLY A 205 -22.53 13.26 4.18
C GLY A 205 -22.14 12.04 5.01
N GLY A 206 -22.04 10.87 4.37
CA GLY A 206 -21.63 9.64 5.05
C GLY A 206 -20.11 9.51 5.11
N GLN A 207 -19.59 9.06 6.24
CA GLN A 207 -18.15 8.83 6.44
C GLN A 207 -17.58 7.86 5.40
N LEU A 208 -18.29 6.76 5.12
CA LEU A 208 -17.86 5.76 4.15
C LEU A 208 -18.09 6.24 2.72
N THR A 209 -19.29 6.75 2.42
CA THR A 209 -19.67 7.17 1.07
C THR A 209 -18.84 8.35 0.59
N GLU A 210 -18.56 9.35 1.43
CA GLU A 210 -17.72 10.49 1.06
C GLU A 210 -16.24 10.12 0.93
N ALA A 211 -15.72 9.24 1.80
CA ALA A 211 -14.34 8.80 1.71
C ALA A 211 -14.06 8.05 0.40
N VAL A 212 -14.94 7.13 0.01
CA VAL A 212 -14.82 6.38 -1.26
C VAL A 212 -15.11 7.28 -2.46
N ARG A 213 -16.04 8.23 -2.37
CA ARG A 213 -16.26 9.22 -3.44
C ARG A 213 -15.01 10.05 -3.73
N ARG A 214 -14.22 10.38 -2.70
CA ARG A 214 -12.95 11.12 -2.84
C ARG A 214 -11.79 10.24 -3.30
N LYS A 215 -11.73 8.99 -2.83
CA LYS A 215 -10.70 8.01 -3.14
C LYS A 215 -11.34 6.66 -3.51
N PRO A 216 -11.81 6.50 -4.76
CA PRO A 216 -12.56 5.31 -5.17
C PRO A 216 -11.69 4.06 -5.35
N TYR A 217 -10.37 4.24 -5.48
CA TYR A 217 -9.38 3.18 -5.56
C TYR A 217 -8.69 3.02 -4.19
N THR A 218 -9.29 2.22 -3.30
CA THR A 218 -8.87 2.12 -1.89
C THR A 218 -9.20 0.76 -1.29
N VAL A 219 -8.48 0.39 -0.24
CA VAL A 219 -8.87 -0.67 0.68
C VAL A 219 -9.89 -0.11 1.68
N ILE A 220 -10.91 -0.89 2.03
CA ILE A 220 -11.87 -0.58 3.09
C ILE A 220 -11.80 -1.70 4.12
N LEU A 221 -11.37 -1.34 5.32
CA LEU A 221 -11.20 -2.25 6.45
C LEU A 221 -12.31 -2.04 7.47
N PHE A 222 -13.23 -3.00 7.58
CA PHE A 222 -14.21 -3.10 8.65
C PHE A 222 -13.63 -3.95 9.78
N ASP A 223 -13.14 -3.31 10.83
CA ASP A 223 -12.48 -3.99 11.94
C ASP A 223 -13.51 -4.50 12.95
N GLU A 224 -13.34 -5.72 13.46
CA GLU A 224 -14.23 -6.39 14.42
C GLU A 224 -15.70 -6.45 13.96
N ILE A 225 -15.91 -6.94 12.73
CA ILE A 225 -17.21 -6.92 12.04
C ILE A 225 -18.35 -7.54 12.85
N GLU A 226 -18.07 -8.51 13.72
CA GLU A 226 -19.06 -9.09 14.62
C GLU A 226 -19.67 -8.09 15.62
N LYS A 227 -19.01 -6.95 15.89
CA LYS A 227 -19.54 -5.92 16.80
C LYS A 227 -20.57 -5.02 16.14
N ALA A 228 -20.64 -4.99 14.82
CA ALA A 228 -21.53 -4.10 14.09
C ALA A 228 -23.02 -4.37 14.37
N HIS A 229 -23.81 -3.30 14.37
CA HIS A 229 -25.26 -3.39 14.36
C HIS A 229 -25.77 -4.14 13.10
N PRO A 230 -26.88 -4.91 13.18
CA PRO A 230 -27.41 -5.65 12.04
C PRO A 230 -27.64 -4.83 10.75
N ASP A 231 -28.00 -3.55 10.88
CA ASP A 231 -28.21 -2.66 9.73
C ASP A 231 -26.94 -2.40 8.90
N VAL A 232 -25.75 -2.53 9.52
CA VAL A 232 -24.48 -2.46 8.78
C VAL A 232 -24.38 -3.63 7.79
N TYR A 233 -24.83 -4.83 8.16
CA TYR A 233 -24.80 -5.98 7.25
C TYR A 233 -25.75 -5.80 6.07
N ASN A 234 -26.90 -5.16 6.27
CA ASN A 234 -27.84 -4.86 5.18
C ASN A 234 -27.19 -3.92 4.16
N MET A 235 -26.48 -2.89 4.63
CA MET A 235 -25.69 -2.00 3.78
C MET A 235 -24.57 -2.76 3.06
N LEU A 236 -23.82 -3.60 3.78
CA LEU A 236 -22.73 -4.38 3.18
C LEU A 236 -23.23 -5.38 2.13
N LEU A 237 -24.39 -6.00 2.32
CA LEU A 237 -25.01 -6.88 1.32
C LEU A 237 -25.26 -6.13 0.01
N GLN A 238 -25.84 -4.92 0.08
CA GLN A 238 -26.03 -4.09 -1.10
C GLN A 238 -24.69 -3.78 -1.79
N LEU A 239 -23.69 -3.38 -1.00
CA LEU A 239 -22.37 -3.04 -1.50
C LEU A 239 -21.70 -4.24 -2.20
N LEU A 240 -21.75 -5.43 -1.60
CA LEU A 240 -21.14 -6.66 -2.13
C LEU A 240 -21.83 -7.17 -3.41
N ASP A 241 -23.11 -6.84 -3.58
CA ASP A 241 -23.95 -7.28 -4.71
C ASP A 241 -23.92 -6.31 -5.89
N GLU A 242 -24.16 -5.04 -5.62
CA GLU A 242 -24.37 -4.00 -6.62
C GLU A 242 -23.11 -3.14 -6.84
N GLY A 243 -22.10 -3.29 -5.96
CA GLY A 243 -20.86 -2.51 -6.03
C GLY A 243 -21.10 -1.02 -5.85
N HIS A 244 -22.22 -0.62 -5.25
CA HIS A 244 -22.52 0.77 -4.97
C HIS A 244 -23.35 0.94 -3.69
N LEU A 245 -23.27 2.14 -3.11
CA LEU A 245 -24.17 2.57 -2.03
C LEU A 245 -24.81 3.89 -2.39
N THR A 246 -26.06 4.07 -1.99
CA THR A 246 -26.76 5.36 -2.08
C THR A 246 -26.67 6.07 -0.74
N ASP A 247 -26.11 7.27 -0.74
CA ASP A 247 -26.04 8.12 0.45
C ASP A 247 -27.42 8.67 0.82
N ALA A 248 -27.54 9.26 2.01
CA ALA A 248 -28.81 9.82 2.48
C ALA A 248 -29.31 11.06 1.67
N LYS A 249 -28.49 11.60 0.77
CA LYS A 249 -28.83 12.67 -0.18
C LYS A 249 -29.26 12.11 -1.55
N GLY A 250 -29.33 10.78 -1.71
CA GLY A 250 -29.69 10.11 -2.95
C GLY A 250 -28.56 10.00 -3.97
N ARG A 251 -27.31 10.24 -3.58
CA ARG A 251 -26.15 10.09 -4.47
C ARG A 251 -25.64 8.66 -4.44
N THR A 252 -25.45 8.07 -5.60
CA THR A 252 -24.87 6.73 -5.73
C THR A 252 -23.34 6.81 -5.81
N VAL A 253 -22.65 6.12 -4.91
CA VAL A 253 -21.19 6.02 -4.85
C VAL A 253 -20.77 4.61 -5.26
N SER A 254 -19.82 4.51 -6.19
CA SER A 254 -19.29 3.23 -6.68
C SER A 254 -18.16 2.70 -5.79
N PHE A 255 -18.22 1.41 -5.48
CA PHE A 255 -17.25 0.61 -4.72
C PHE A 255 -16.58 -0.45 -5.60
N LYS A 256 -16.85 -0.47 -6.91
CA LYS A 256 -16.30 -1.45 -7.86
C LYS A 256 -14.77 -1.51 -7.90
N ASN A 257 -14.12 -0.40 -7.57
CA ASN A 257 -12.66 -0.26 -7.55
C ASN A 257 -12.06 -0.36 -6.13
N THR A 258 -12.82 -0.91 -5.18
CA THR A 258 -12.41 -1.03 -3.78
C THR A 258 -12.07 -2.48 -3.44
N LEU A 259 -11.16 -2.65 -2.48
CA LEU A 259 -10.90 -3.94 -1.84
C LEU A 259 -11.56 -3.95 -0.45
N LEU A 260 -12.47 -4.88 -0.20
CA LEU A 260 -13.18 -4.96 1.08
C LEU A 260 -12.57 -6.03 1.97
N ILE A 261 -12.21 -5.63 3.19
CA ILE A 261 -11.66 -6.53 4.19
C ILE A 261 -12.46 -6.34 5.46
N MET A 262 -13.01 -7.42 5.99
CA MET A 262 -13.64 -7.46 7.30
C MET A 262 -12.77 -8.28 8.23
N THR A 263 -12.37 -7.77 9.38
CA THR A 263 -11.69 -8.58 10.39
C THR A 263 -12.70 -9.13 11.37
N SER A 264 -12.47 -10.33 11.86
CA SER A 264 -13.26 -10.93 12.92
C SER A 264 -12.39 -11.71 13.89
N ASN A 265 -12.78 -11.72 15.16
CA ASN A 265 -12.20 -12.60 16.18
C ASN A 265 -13.05 -13.87 16.40
N LEU A 266 -14.14 -14.07 15.64
CA LEU A 266 -14.86 -15.36 15.61
C LEU A 266 -13.91 -16.46 15.15
N GLY A 267 -14.02 -17.67 15.69
CA GLY A 267 -13.12 -18.78 15.40
C GLY A 267 -11.85 -18.81 16.26
N SER A 268 -11.54 -17.75 17.02
CA SER A 268 -10.27 -17.66 17.76
C SER A 268 -10.06 -18.83 18.73
N LYS A 269 -11.11 -19.26 19.44
CA LYS A 269 -11.00 -20.38 20.40
C LYS A 269 -10.70 -21.72 19.73
N ALA A 270 -11.24 -21.95 18.54
CA ALA A 270 -10.95 -23.16 17.76
C ALA A 270 -9.49 -23.18 17.28
N ILE A 271 -8.99 -22.00 16.86
CA ILE A 271 -7.61 -21.79 16.42
C ILE A 271 -6.63 -21.94 17.60
N GLU A 272 -6.94 -21.37 18.76
CA GLU A 272 -6.12 -21.48 19.98
C GLU A 272 -5.96 -22.92 20.47
N LYS A 273 -6.99 -23.75 20.28
CA LYS A 273 -6.95 -25.17 20.64
C LYS A 273 -6.29 -26.06 19.58
N GLY A 274 -5.77 -25.47 18.50
CA GLY A 274 -5.11 -26.19 17.41
C GLY A 274 -6.02 -27.20 16.71
N GLY A 275 -7.34 -27.02 16.75
CA GLY A 275 -8.30 -27.98 16.18
C GLY A 275 -8.40 -29.32 16.94
N SER A 276 -7.93 -29.41 18.19
CA SER A 276 -8.05 -30.61 19.02
C SER A 276 -9.51 -30.87 19.45
N GLY A 277 -10.27 -31.52 18.57
CA GLY A 277 -11.43 -32.33 18.93
C GLY A 277 -11.02 -33.81 19.03
N LEU A 278 -11.59 -34.54 19.99
CA LEU A 278 -11.44 -36.00 20.16
C LEU A 278 -11.76 -36.73 18.84
N GLY A 279 -10.75 -37.11 18.05
CA GLY A 279 -10.95 -37.83 16.80
C GLY A 279 -9.64 -38.24 16.11
N PHE A 280 -9.32 -39.53 16.22
CA PHE A 280 -8.34 -40.34 15.48
C PHE A 280 -7.18 -39.58 14.79
N GLU A 281 -5.98 -39.71 15.36
CA GLU A 281 -4.72 -39.46 14.67
C GLU A 281 -4.56 -40.49 13.54
N ILE A 282 -4.69 -40.03 12.29
CA ILE A 282 -4.22 -40.79 11.13
C ILE A 282 -2.84 -40.22 10.79
N SER A 283 -1.83 -41.06 10.96
CA SER A 283 -0.45 -40.82 10.59
C SER A 283 -0.28 -40.94 9.07
N SER A 284 -0.16 -39.81 8.38
CA SER A 284 0.47 -39.70 7.06
C SER A 284 0.83 -38.24 6.78
N GLU A 285 1.90 -38.01 6.02
CA GLU A 285 2.42 -36.73 5.53
C GLU A 285 1.30 -35.87 4.90
N THR A 286 0.57 -35.05 5.64
CA THR A 286 0.94 -33.68 6.01
C THR A 286 0.04 -33.29 7.19
N GLN A 287 0.47 -33.56 8.42
CA GLN A 287 -0.31 -33.26 9.63
C GLN A 287 -0.76 -31.78 9.68
N GLU A 288 0.07 -30.84 9.22
CA GLU A 288 -0.24 -29.42 9.19
C GLU A 288 -1.38 -29.07 8.23
N SER A 289 -1.43 -29.66 7.03
CA SER A 289 -2.48 -29.37 6.04
C SER A 289 -3.84 -29.89 6.52
N ALA A 290 -3.84 -31.08 7.12
CA ALA A 290 -5.02 -31.68 7.73
C ALA A 290 -5.49 -30.88 8.95
N GLN A 291 -4.56 -30.43 9.80
CA GLN A 291 -4.87 -29.59 10.95
C GLN A 291 -5.45 -28.23 10.52
N TYR A 292 -4.84 -27.56 9.53
CA TYR A 292 -5.37 -26.32 8.98
C TYR A 292 -6.77 -26.51 8.40
N SER A 293 -7.01 -27.58 7.65
CA SER A 293 -8.33 -27.90 7.10
C SER A 293 -9.38 -28.07 8.20
N ARG A 294 -9.02 -28.74 9.31
CA ARG A 294 -9.92 -28.88 10.48
C ARG A 294 -10.22 -27.54 11.13
N ILE A 295 -9.19 -26.73 11.39
CA ILE A 295 -9.34 -25.39 11.97
C ILE A 295 -10.22 -24.52 11.07
N ARG A 296 -9.96 -24.53 9.77
CA ARG A 296 -10.75 -23.78 8.78
C ARG A 296 -12.22 -24.19 8.81
N ASN A 297 -12.51 -25.48 8.89
CA ASN A 297 -13.89 -25.97 8.98
C ASN A 297 -14.58 -25.49 10.27
N GLN A 298 -13.91 -25.59 11.41
CA GLN A 298 -14.46 -25.11 12.69
C GLN A 298 -14.72 -23.60 12.67
N VAL A 299 -13.79 -22.82 12.13
CA VAL A 299 -13.94 -21.37 11.96
C VAL A 299 -15.11 -21.05 11.03
N ASN A 300 -15.24 -21.77 9.92
CA ASN A 300 -16.37 -21.61 9.00
C ASN A 300 -17.71 -21.93 9.68
N ASP A 301 -17.77 -22.94 10.53
CA ASP A 301 -18.97 -23.29 11.28
C ASP A 301 -19.33 -22.21 12.31
N GLU A 302 -18.34 -21.66 13.03
CA GLU A 302 -18.56 -20.50 13.91
C GLU A 302 -19.06 -19.27 13.14
N LEU A 303 -18.48 -18.99 11.98
CA LEU A 303 -18.94 -17.90 11.11
C LEU A 303 -20.36 -18.11 10.61
N LYS A 304 -20.74 -19.33 10.22
CA LYS A 304 -22.12 -19.67 9.78
C LYS A 304 -23.15 -19.61 10.90
N ASN A 305 -22.73 -19.88 12.14
CA ASN A 305 -23.62 -19.76 13.30
C ASN A 305 -23.89 -18.29 13.65
N TYR A 306 -22.93 -17.40 13.38
CA TYR A 306 -23.05 -15.98 13.67
C TYR A 306 -23.67 -15.19 12.51
N PHE A 307 -23.10 -15.31 11.32
CA PHE A 307 -23.54 -14.60 10.11
C PHE A 307 -24.58 -15.40 9.35
N ARG A 308 -25.53 -14.69 8.76
CA ARG A 308 -26.50 -15.28 7.85
C ARG A 308 -25.77 -15.84 6.61
N PRO A 309 -26.17 -17.02 6.08
CA PRO A 309 -25.54 -17.60 4.90
C PRO A 309 -25.54 -16.66 3.68
N GLU A 310 -26.56 -15.81 3.56
CA GLU A 310 -26.66 -14.81 2.49
C GLU A 310 -25.44 -13.88 2.47
N PHE A 311 -24.95 -13.44 3.63
CA PHE A 311 -23.79 -12.56 3.74
C PHE A 311 -22.50 -13.28 3.38
N LEU A 312 -22.28 -14.47 3.93
CA LEU A 312 -21.07 -15.25 3.67
C LEU A 312 -20.94 -15.65 2.19
N ASN A 313 -22.06 -15.94 1.53
CA ASN A 313 -22.08 -16.29 0.10
C ASN A 313 -21.77 -15.10 -0.83
N ARG A 314 -21.79 -13.86 -0.32
CA ARG A 314 -21.38 -12.67 -1.08
C ARG A 314 -19.90 -12.31 -0.88
N LEU A 315 -19.16 -13.05 -0.07
CA LEU A 315 -17.71 -12.88 0.05
C LEU A 315 -16.99 -13.70 -1.01
N ASP A 316 -15.85 -13.21 -1.50
CA ASP A 316 -15.02 -13.97 -2.43
C ASP A 316 -14.27 -15.10 -1.71
N GLU A 317 -13.70 -14.81 -0.53
CA GLU A 317 -12.97 -15.79 0.26
C GLU A 317 -13.12 -15.54 1.78
N ILE A 318 -13.18 -16.63 2.55
CA ILE A 318 -12.99 -16.63 4.00
C ILE A 318 -11.54 -17.02 4.29
N ILE A 319 -10.80 -16.09 4.89
CA ILE A 319 -9.38 -16.22 5.18
C ILE A 319 -9.18 -16.48 6.67
N VAL A 320 -8.54 -17.61 6.99
CA VAL A 320 -8.30 -18.02 8.38
C VAL A 320 -6.84 -17.79 8.74
N PHE A 321 -6.60 -16.97 9.76
CA PHE A 321 -5.28 -16.68 10.29
C PHE A 321 -4.98 -17.62 11.45
N ARG A 322 -3.80 -18.24 11.41
CA ARG A 322 -3.34 -19.15 12.46
C ARG A 322 -2.66 -18.38 13.60
N GLN A 323 -2.51 -19.04 14.74
CA GLN A 323 -1.59 -18.54 15.77
C GLN A 323 -0.17 -18.47 15.22
N LEU A 324 0.54 -17.41 15.61
CA LEU A 324 1.95 -17.25 15.27
C LEU A 324 2.79 -18.21 16.12
N THR A 325 3.71 -18.90 15.46
CA THR A 325 4.76 -19.70 16.10
C THR A 325 5.82 -18.79 16.72
N ARG A 326 6.62 -19.33 17.64
CA ARG A 326 7.70 -18.56 18.27
C ARG A 326 8.75 -18.10 17.25
N ASP A 327 9.00 -18.90 16.23
CA ASP A 327 9.97 -18.59 15.18
C ASP A 327 9.44 -17.45 14.30
N GLU A 328 8.16 -17.49 13.92
CA GLU A 328 7.49 -16.38 13.22
C GLU A 328 7.53 -15.09 14.04
N VAL A 329 7.28 -15.17 15.36
CA VAL A 329 7.34 -14.00 16.24
C VAL A 329 8.75 -13.43 16.33
N THR A 330 9.78 -14.29 16.28
CA THR A 330 11.18 -13.86 16.25
C THR A 330 11.50 -13.11 14.96
N GLN A 331 11.02 -13.61 13.81
CA GLN A 331 11.16 -12.92 12.52
C GLN A 331 10.42 -11.57 12.51
N ILE A 332 9.24 -11.48 13.13
CA ILE A 332 8.52 -10.21 13.29
C ILE A 332 9.32 -9.24 14.17
N ALA A 333 9.93 -9.72 15.25
CA ALA A 333 10.80 -8.90 16.09
C ALA A 333 12.00 -8.34 15.29
N ASP A 334 12.62 -9.17 14.44
CA ASP A 334 13.71 -8.75 13.56
C ASP A 334 13.27 -7.65 12.58
N LEU A 335 12.09 -7.78 11.96
CA LEU A 335 11.54 -6.75 11.08
C LEU A 335 11.35 -5.41 11.82
N LEU A 336 10.72 -5.43 13.00
CA LEU A 336 10.46 -4.23 13.79
C LEU A 336 11.74 -3.58 14.32
N ILE A 337 12.76 -4.38 14.68
CA ILE A 337 14.08 -3.87 15.06
C ILE A 337 14.76 -3.23 13.85
N ARG A 338 14.63 -3.80 12.65
CA ARG A 338 15.16 -3.22 11.41
C ARG A 338 14.51 -1.88 11.10
N GLU A 339 13.19 -1.75 11.25
CA GLU A 339 12.50 -0.45 11.13
C GLU A 339 13.07 0.61 12.09
N ALA A 340 13.40 0.21 13.33
CA ALA A 340 14.04 1.11 14.30
C ALA A 340 15.49 1.45 13.90
N ALA A 341 16.23 0.48 13.37
CA ALA A 341 17.58 0.66 12.86
C ALA A 341 17.61 1.65 11.68
N ASP A 342 16.65 1.56 10.76
CA ASP A 342 16.55 2.45 9.60
C ASP A 342 16.33 3.91 10.04
N ARG A 343 15.44 4.14 11.02
CA ARG A 343 15.25 5.47 11.63
C ARG A 343 16.52 6.01 12.30
N LEU A 344 17.29 5.15 12.95
CA LEU A 344 18.57 5.54 13.57
C LEU A 344 19.65 5.86 12.52
N ASN A 345 19.68 5.08 11.43
CA ASN A 345 20.61 5.28 10.32
C ASN A 345 20.38 6.63 9.61
N GLU A 346 19.13 7.07 9.49
CA GLU A 346 18.80 8.42 9.00
C GLU A 346 19.40 9.55 9.86
N GLN A 347 19.67 9.27 11.13
CA GLN A 347 20.38 10.17 12.07
C GLN A 347 21.91 9.96 12.07
N GLY A 348 22.42 9.10 11.19
CA GLY A 348 23.84 8.77 11.06
C GLY A 348 24.34 7.79 12.12
N ILE A 349 23.47 6.99 12.73
CA ILE A 349 23.84 6.06 13.81
C ILE A 349 23.49 4.64 13.39
N GLY A 350 24.49 3.75 13.37
CA GLY A 350 24.26 2.33 13.11
C GLY A 350 23.66 1.62 14.33
N LEU A 351 22.91 0.55 14.11
CA LEU A 351 22.37 -0.29 15.18
C LEU A 351 22.73 -1.77 14.97
N GLU A 352 23.38 -2.37 15.97
CA GLU A 352 23.62 -3.81 16.08
C GLU A 352 22.91 -4.32 17.36
N VAL A 353 22.11 -5.39 17.25
CA VAL A 353 21.45 -6.03 18.40
C VAL A 353 21.94 -7.46 18.57
N SER A 354 22.14 -7.90 19.81
CA SER A 354 22.54 -9.27 20.10
C SER A 354 21.37 -10.26 20.01
N ASP A 355 21.66 -11.55 19.80
CA ASP A 355 20.65 -12.61 19.84
C ASP A 355 19.99 -12.73 21.23
N ARG A 356 20.74 -12.43 22.31
CA ARG A 356 20.20 -12.40 23.67
C ARG A 356 19.15 -11.30 23.82
N PHE A 357 19.40 -10.13 23.26
CA PHE A 357 18.44 -9.03 23.22
C PHE A 357 17.18 -9.40 22.45
N LYS A 358 17.34 -9.97 21.25
CA LYS A 358 16.19 -10.46 20.45
C LYS A 358 15.35 -11.49 21.20
N ALA A 359 16.00 -12.46 21.83
CA ALA A 359 15.33 -13.47 22.64
C ALA A 359 14.54 -12.84 23.80
N ARG A 360 15.10 -11.80 24.44
CA ARG A 360 14.42 -11.05 25.51
C ARG A 360 13.19 -10.32 24.99
N VAL A 361 13.30 -9.65 23.84
CA VAL A 361 12.18 -8.97 23.17
C VAL A 361 11.06 -9.97 22.84
N VAL A 362 11.37 -11.17 22.33
CA VAL A 362 10.35 -12.18 22.02
C VAL A 362 9.67 -12.71 23.28
N VAL A 363 10.42 -12.96 24.36
CA VAL A 363 9.84 -13.45 25.63
C VAL A 363 8.84 -12.44 26.22
N GLU A 364 9.11 -11.14 26.12
CA GLU A 364 8.21 -10.10 26.61
C GLU A 364 7.12 -9.72 25.60
N GLY A 365 7.44 -9.82 24.31
CA GLY A 365 6.61 -9.39 23.20
C GLY A 365 5.61 -10.44 22.70
N TYR A 366 5.73 -11.70 23.14
CA TYR A 366 4.87 -12.80 22.71
C TYR A 366 3.89 -13.25 23.80
N ASN A 367 2.63 -13.33 23.43
CA ASN A 367 1.62 -14.01 24.23
C ASN A 367 0.65 -14.75 23.29
N PRO A 368 0.41 -16.07 23.45
CA PRO A 368 -0.49 -16.82 22.58
C PRO A 368 -1.90 -16.22 22.41
N SER A 369 -2.44 -15.55 23.43
CA SER A 369 -3.75 -14.89 23.38
C SER A 369 -3.74 -13.54 22.67
N TYR A 370 -2.59 -12.85 22.63
CA TYR A 370 -2.45 -11.51 22.05
C TYR A 370 -1.53 -11.47 20.80
N GLY A 371 -1.03 -12.63 20.36
CA GLY A 371 -0.10 -12.78 19.25
C GLY A 371 1.15 -11.90 19.42
N ALA A 372 1.53 -11.23 18.34
CA ALA A 372 2.66 -10.29 18.27
C ALA A 372 2.29 -8.86 18.72
N ARG A 373 1.06 -8.60 19.20
CA ARG A 373 0.63 -7.24 19.58
C ARG A 373 1.54 -6.58 20.64
N PRO A 374 2.05 -7.30 21.66
CA PRO A 374 2.94 -6.71 22.67
C PRO A 374 4.34 -6.37 22.14
N LEU A 375 4.80 -6.97 21.03
CA LEU A 375 6.18 -6.81 20.52
C LEU A 375 6.58 -5.35 20.33
N ARG A 376 5.73 -4.54 19.68
CA ARG A 376 6.06 -3.12 19.44
C ARG A 376 6.30 -2.37 20.75
N ARG A 377 5.50 -2.65 21.79
CA ARG A 377 5.70 -2.05 23.12
C ARG A 377 6.97 -2.55 23.79
N ALA A 378 7.28 -3.85 23.67
CA ALA A 378 8.52 -4.41 24.19
C ALA A 378 9.74 -3.77 23.51
N ILE A 379 9.70 -3.56 22.20
CA ILE A 379 10.77 -2.88 21.45
C ILE A 379 10.87 -1.42 21.86
N SER A 380 9.78 -0.65 21.93
CA SER A 380 9.87 0.74 22.39
C SER A 380 10.49 0.84 23.78
N ARG A 381 10.06 -0.02 24.72
CA ARG A 381 10.54 0.00 26.11
C ARG A 381 11.99 -0.48 26.27
N LEU A 382 12.37 -1.55 25.56
CA LEU A 382 13.69 -2.17 25.71
C LEU A 382 14.74 -1.53 24.79
N LEU A 383 14.36 -1.15 23.58
CA LEU A 383 15.26 -0.64 22.56
C LEU A 383 15.22 0.89 22.51
N GLU A 384 14.05 1.47 22.16
CA GLU A 384 13.95 2.90 21.85
C GLU A 384 14.22 3.77 23.08
N ASP A 385 13.66 3.42 24.25
CA ASP A 385 13.90 4.15 25.51
C ASP A 385 15.38 4.10 25.93
N SER A 386 16.03 2.93 25.80
CA SER A 386 17.43 2.76 26.17
C SER A 386 18.38 3.49 25.20
N LEU A 387 18.06 3.50 23.90
CA LEU A 387 18.79 4.29 22.91
C LEU A 387 18.60 5.80 23.15
N ALA A 388 17.38 6.24 23.45
CA ALA A 388 17.11 7.64 23.76
C ALA A 388 17.92 8.12 24.97
N GLU A 389 17.99 7.34 26.05
CA GLU A 389 18.83 7.67 27.22
C GLU A 389 20.32 7.73 26.85
N ALA A 390 20.81 6.78 26.05
CA ALA A 390 22.20 6.75 25.62
C ALA A 390 22.59 7.94 24.73
N LEU A 391 21.66 8.40 23.88
CA LEU A 391 21.84 9.59 23.04
C LEU A 391 21.82 10.88 23.87
N LEU A 392 20.84 11.03 24.75
CA LEU A 392 20.70 12.22 25.61
C LEU A 392 21.85 12.36 26.61
N SER A 393 22.40 11.24 27.09
CA SER A 393 23.58 11.24 27.97
C SER A 393 24.91 11.38 27.22
N GLY A 394 24.89 11.41 25.88
CA GLY A 394 26.08 11.52 25.04
C GLY A 394 26.96 10.28 24.99
N ARG A 395 26.46 9.12 25.44
CA ARG A 395 27.16 7.81 25.35
C ARG A 395 27.26 7.32 23.91
N ILE A 396 26.29 7.68 23.05
CA ILE A 396 26.28 7.44 21.60
C ILE A 396 26.20 8.79 20.89
N GLN A 397 26.95 8.94 19.80
CA GLN A 397 26.91 10.14 18.95
C GLN A 397 26.72 9.75 17.47
N SER A 398 26.41 10.74 16.64
CA SER A 398 26.35 10.54 15.18
C SER A 398 27.70 10.02 14.66
N GLY A 399 27.68 9.01 13.80
CA GLY A 399 28.85 8.28 13.31
C GLY A 399 29.21 7.03 14.11
N ASP A 400 28.60 6.82 15.29
CA ASP A 400 28.78 5.59 16.06
C ASP A 400 27.86 4.46 15.57
N VAL A 401 28.22 3.22 15.94
CA VAL A 401 27.32 2.06 15.92
C VAL A 401 26.93 1.73 17.35
N ALA A 402 25.63 1.84 17.65
CA ALA A 402 25.02 1.41 18.90
C ALA A 402 24.92 -0.11 18.94
N ILE A 403 25.52 -0.74 19.96
CA ILE A 403 25.39 -2.18 20.22
C ILE A 403 24.50 -2.36 21.43
N VAL A 404 23.37 -3.04 21.24
CA VAL A 404 22.39 -3.30 22.30
C VAL A 404 22.42 -4.78 22.66
N ASP A 405 22.66 -5.06 23.93
CA ASP A 405 22.76 -6.41 24.50
C ASP A 405 22.02 -6.51 25.84
N ILE A 406 21.97 -7.72 26.39
CA ILE A 406 21.47 -8.04 27.73
C ILE A 406 22.64 -8.45 28.60
N ASP A 407 22.81 -7.80 29.75
CA ASP A 407 23.86 -8.11 30.71
C ASP A 407 23.61 -9.42 31.49
N GLU A 408 24.45 -9.73 32.48
CA GLU A 408 24.29 -10.93 33.31
C GLU A 408 23.06 -10.87 34.23
N ASP A 409 22.63 -9.67 34.61
CA ASP A 409 21.47 -9.41 35.46
C ASP A 409 20.15 -9.34 34.68
N GLY A 410 20.21 -9.45 33.35
CA GLY A 410 19.04 -9.41 32.47
C GLY A 410 18.57 -8.00 32.10
N GLN A 411 19.38 -6.97 32.34
CA GLN A 411 19.10 -5.58 31.98
C GLN A 411 19.64 -5.24 30.59
N VAL A 412 19.01 -4.26 29.95
CA VAL A 412 19.46 -3.77 28.64
C VAL A 412 20.71 -2.92 28.82
N GLN A 413 21.75 -3.27 28.09
CA GLN A 413 22.98 -2.50 28.02
C GLN A 413 23.18 -1.95 26.62
N VAL A 414 23.48 -0.66 26.54
CA VAL A 414 23.82 0.02 25.29
C VAL A 414 25.29 0.42 25.33
N SER A 415 26.05 -0.03 24.33
CA SER A 415 27.46 0.30 24.16
C SER A 415 27.71 0.88 22.77
N ARG A 416 28.88 1.51 22.57
CA ARG A 416 29.26 2.10 21.28
C ARG A 416 30.42 1.36 20.65
N LYS A 417 30.40 1.30 19.33
CA LYS A 417 31.52 0.91 18.48
C LYS A 417 31.75 2.04 17.49
N GLN A 418 32.94 2.63 17.51
CA GLN A 418 33.30 3.66 16.52
C GLN A 418 33.30 3.01 15.14
N SER A 419 32.52 3.57 14.22
CA SER A 419 32.52 3.10 12.84
C SER A 419 33.86 3.46 12.19
N LYS A 420 34.70 2.46 11.88
CA LYS A 420 35.91 2.67 11.09
C LYS A 420 35.53 2.89 9.62
N VAL A 421 34.99 4.06 9.30
CA VAL A 421 34.93 4.55 7.90
C VAL A 421 36.04 5.57 7.71
N VAL A 422 37.21 5.01 7.45
CA VAL A 422 38.29 5.46 6.56
C VAL A 422 38.22 6.92 6.08
N GLU A 423 39.17 7.73 6.56
CA GLU A 423 39.80 8.81 5.80
C GLU A 423 40.23 8.28 4.42
N MET A 424 39.43 8.49 3.38
CA MET A 424 39.88 8.37 1.99
C MET A 424 39.22 9.45 1.14
N ALA A 425 39.86 10.62 1.13
CA ALA A 425 40.30 11.35 -0.06
C ALA A 425 40.35 12.86 0.27
N ALA A 426 41.58 13.33 0.48
CA ALA A 426 41.95 14.74 0.35
C ALA A 426 41.98 15.17 -1.12
#